data_AF-X1LYT6-F1
#
_entry.id   AF-X1LYT6-F1
#
_cell.length_a   1.000
_cell.length_b   1.000
_cell.length_c   1.000
_cell.angle_alpha   90.00
_cell.angle_beta   90.00
_cell.angle_gamma   90.00
#
_symmetry.space_group_name_H-M   'P 1'
#
loop_
_entity.id
_entity.type
_entity.pdbx_description
1 polymer ?
#
loop_
_entity_poly.entity_id
_entity_poly.type
_entity_poly.pdbx_seq_one_letter_code
_entity_poly.pdbx_strand_id
1 'polypeptide(L)'
;PLVVMEQHGTDALRFTLLTGSTPGTDMKLSLERVEASRNFANKIWNAARFVISNISDVGFRISDLTDLQSAIANPQLPDRWILSRHNRLVADVTRLFDDYNFGEAGRQIYDFLWGEYCDWFIEISKIRLYGEHDEAKEAARQVLVYVLDRTMRLLHPFMPFVTEEIWQHLPHEGEALIVAPWPEAGPVDEAAEAEMALIMEIVRAIRNARAEYKVEPGQCIEAIIAAGEEYELLSSQKDVLTTTARLDAEKLYLARTVGEKPTQALVLVVGGVEIYLPLAGMVDLTKERQRLTMEIEEV
;
A
#
# COMPACT_ATOMS: atom_id res chain seq x y z
N PRO A 1 33.94 2.06 2.68
CA PRO A 1 32.53 2.45 3.00
C PRO A 1 32.20 3.88 2.55
N LEU A 2 33.05 4.87 2.86
CA LEU A 2 32.78 6.30 2.58
C LEU A 2 32.46 6.61 1.10
N VAL A 3 33.18 6.01 0.15
CA VAL A 3 32.90 6.18 -1.29
C VAL A 3 31.47 5.77 -1.66
N VAL A 4 31.00 4.65 -1.12
CA VAL A 4 29.64 4.14 -1.37
C VAL A 4 28.59 5.01 -0.65
N MET A 5 28.92 5.50 0.56
CA MET A 5 28.05 6.42 1.30
C MET A 5 27.88 7.76 0.57
N GLU A 6 28.94 8.29 -0.04
CA GLU A 6 28.90 9.51 -0.84
C GLU A 6 28.04 9.34 -2.10
N GLN A 7 28.12 8.18 -2.76
CA GLN A 7 27.39 7.90 -4.00
C GLN A 7 25.92 7.52 -3.79
N HIS A 8 25.60 6.78 -2.72
CA HIS A 8 24.27 6.20 -2.54
C HIS A 8 23.58 6.58 -1.21
N GLY A 9 24.28 7.22 -0.29
CA GLY A 9 23.77 7.58 1.04
C GLY A 9 24.13 6.56 2.13
N THR A 10 24.32 7.06 3.35
CA THR A 10 24.69 6.23 4.52
C THR A 10 23.61 5.21 4.87
N ASP A 11 22.34 5.62 4.88
CA ASP A 11 21.21 4.75 5.20
C ASP A 11 21.04 3.62 4.19
N ALA A 12 21.23 3.91 2.90
CA ALA A 12 21.16 2.89 1.85
C ALA A 12 22.21 1.79 2.07
N LEU A 13 23.44 2.18 2.39
CA LEU A 13 24.50 1.22 2.70
C LEU A 13 24.19 0.44 3.98
N ARG A 14 23.79 1.10 5.08
CA ARG A 14 23.45 0.44 6.34
C ARG A 14 22.34 -0.59 6.16
N PHE A 15 21.25 -0.19 5.51
CA PHE A 15 20.11 -1.08 5.25
C PHE A 15 20.52 -2.29 4.42
N THR A 16 21.33 -2.09 3.37
CA THR A 16 21.84 -3.19 2.53
C THR A 16 22.69 -4.18 3.32
N LEU A 17 23.58 -3.68 4.19
CA LEU A 17 24.45 -4.55 4.99
C LEU A 17 23.66 -5.36 6.02
N LEU A 18 22.66 -4.75 6.65
CA LEU A 18 21.83 -5.39 7.69
C LEU A 18 20.81 -6.38 7.11
N THR A 19 20.29 -6.13 5.91
CA THR A 19 19.28 -7.00 5.27
C THR A 19 19.86 -7.98 4.24
N GLY A 20 21.08 -7.74 3.77
CA GLY A 20 21.68 -8.51 2.69
C GLY A 20 22.34 -9.83 3.10
N SER A 21 22.38 -10.15 4.39
CA SER A 21 23.06 -11.34 4.91
C SER A 21 22.24 -12.06 5.97
N THR A 22 22.27 -13.40 5.93
CA THR A 22 21.80 -14.23 7.03
C THR A 22 22.90 -14.27 8.09
N PRO A 23 22.58 -14.22 9.40
CA PRO A 23 23.58 -14.36 10.45
C PRO A 23 24.50 -15.57 10.21
N GLY A 24 25.81 -15.34 10.24
CA GLY A 24 26.82 -16.39 10.05
C GLY A 24 27.20 -16.69 8.59
N THR A 25 26.72 -15.92 7.62
CA THR A 25 27.09 -16.07 6.20
C THR A 25 27.90 -14.88 5.68
N ASP A 26 28.87 -15.15 4.81
CA ASP A 26 29.60 -14.10 4.10
C ASP A 26 28.69 -13.40 3.10
N MET A 27 28.80 -12.07 3.02
CA MET A 27 28.04 -11.27 2.07
C MET A 27 28.95 -10.64 1.03
N LYS A 28 28.68 -10.93 -0.24
CA LYS A 28 29.20 -10.14 -1.35
C LYS A 28 28.37 -8.87 -1.50
N LEU A 29 28.97 -7.73 -1.21
CA LEU A 29 28.31 -6.43 -1.40
C LEU A 29 27.98 -6.24 -2.90
N SER A 30 26.70 -6.04 -3.19
CA SER A 30 26.21 -5.68 -4.53
C SER A 30 25.82 -4.20 -4.54
N LEU A 31 26.45 -3.41 -5.39
CA LEU A 31 26.10 -1.99 -5.55
C LEU A 31 24.67 -1.80 -6.06
N GLU A 32 24.16 -2.72 -6.87
CA GLU A 32 22.76 -2.74 -7.31
C GLU A 32 21.79 -2.85 -6.12
N ARG A 33 22.13 -3.65 -5.10
CA ARG A 33 21.32 -3.72 -3.85
C ARG A 33 21.39 -2.44 -3.02
N VAL A 34 22.54 -1.75 -3.04
CA VAL A 34 22.68 -0.44 -2.40
C VAL A 34 21.82 0.60 -3.12
N GLU A 35 21.81 0.58 -4.46
CA GLU A 35 20.93 1.43 -5.27
C GLU A 35 19.45 1.16 -4.98
N ALA A 36 19.04 -0.11 -4.87
CA ALA A 36 17.69 -0.48 -4.48
C ALA A 36 17.33 0.07 -3.08
N SER A 37 18.24 -0.02 -2.11
CA SER A 37 18.04 0.53 -0.76
C SER A 37 17.97 2.06 -0.75
N ARG A 38 18.72 2.74 -1.63
CA ARG A 38 18.59 4.19 -1.84
C ARG A 38 17.23 4.55 -2.43
N ASN A 39 16.75 3.78 -3.39
CA ASN A 39 15.42 3.99 -3.97
C ASN A 39 14.30 3.76 -2.94
N PHE A 40 14.51 2.83 -2.00
CA PHE A 40 13.64 2.65 -0.84
C PHE A 40 13.62 3.87 0.08
N ALA A 41 14.77 4.41 0.48
CA ALA A 41 14.83 5.65 1.26
C ALA A 41 14.10 6.81 0.54
N ASN A 42 14.28 6.94 -0.78
CA ASN A 42 13.55 7.92 -1.58
C ASN A 42 12.02 7.68 -1.59
N LYS A 43 11.57 6.42 -1.67
CA LYS A 43 10.14 6.06 -1.60
C LYS A 43 9.54 6.47 -0.26
N ILE A 44 10.24 6.21 0.85
CA ILE A 44 9.81 6.62 2.20
C ILE A 44 9.76 8.14 2.31
N TRP A 45 10.79 8.84 1.81
CA TRP A 45 10.81 10.30 1.79
C TRP A 45 9.61 10.89 1.02
N ASN A 46 9.24 10.29 -0.11
CA ASN A 46 8.07 10.72 -0.89
C ASN A 46 6.76 10.47 -0.13
N ALA A 47 6.64 9.32 0.54
CA ALA A 47 5.48 9.00 1.37
C ALA A 47 5.34 9.98 2.54
N ALA A 48 6.44 10.26 3.24
CA ALA A 48 6.47 11.24 4.33
C ALA A 48 6.09 12.63 3.87
N ARG A 49 6.64 13.12 2.75
CA ARG A 49 6.26 14.41 2.18
C ARG A 49 4.77 14.50 1.88
N PHE A 50 4.18 13.45 1.32
CA PHE A 50 2.74 13.39 1.09
C PHE A 50 1.95 13.50 2.41
N VAL A 51 2.33 12.76 3.46
CA VAL A 51 1.65 12.84 4.76
C VAL A 51 1.79 14.25 5.37
N ILE A 52 3.02 14.78 5.42
CA ILE A 52 3.33 16.10 6.01
C ILE A 52 2.54 17.22 5.30
N SER A 53 2.47 17.20 3.96
CA SER A 53 1.70 18.22 3.22
C SER A 53 0.20 18.15 3.48
N ASN A 54 -0.32 17.01 3.91
CA ASN A 54 -1.74 16.85 4.21
C ASN A 54 -2.12 17.24 5.65
N ILE A 55 -1.13 17.53 6.51
CA ILE A 55 -1.35 17.91 7.92
C ILE A 55 -0.84 19.31 8.26
N SER A 56 0.05 19.90 7.45
CA SER A 56 0.64 21.23 7.69
C SER A 56 -0.40 22.34 7.82
N ASP A 57 -1.46 22.26 7.04
CA ASP A 57 -2.42 23.36 6.89
C ASP A 57 -3.52 23.36 7.95
N VAL A 58 -3.62 22.28 8.74
CA VAL A 58 -4.71 22.06 9.72
C VAL A 58 -4.24 22.07 11.17
N GLY A 59 -2.94 22.24 11.42
CA GLY A 59 -2.39 22.35 12.78
C GLY A 59 -2.50 21.06 13.59
N PHE A 60 -2.40 19.91 12.92
CA PHE A 60 -2.46 18.56 13.50
C PHE A 60 -1.45 18.39 14.65
N ARG A 61 -1.86 17.76 15.77
CA ARG A 61 -1.06 17.62 16.99
C ARG A 61 -0.87 16.17 17.39
N ILE A 62 0.17 15.89 18.17
CA ILE A 62 0.39 14.55 18.72
C ILE A 62 -0.71 14.11 19.70
N SER A 63 -1.40 15.05 20.35
CA SER A 63 -2.58 14.76 21.19
C SER A 63 -3.69 14.06 20.41
N ASP A 64 -3.69 14.20 19.08
CA ASP A 64 -4.66 13.57 18.18
C ASP A 64 -4.31 12.08 17.94
N LEU A 65 -3.19 11.58 18.50
CA LEU A 65 -2.67 10.21 18.34
C LEU A 65 -2.67 9.39 19.65
N THR A 66 -2.83 10.03 20.82
CA THR A 66 -2.64 9.37 22.13
C THR A 66 -3.68 8.32 22.47
N ASP A 67 -4.79 8.26 21.73
CA ASP A 67 -5.79 7.20 21.83
C ASP A 67 -6.47 7.00 20.47
N LEU A 68 -5.78 6.48 19.46
CA LEU A 68 -6.39 6.28 18.13
C LEU A 68 -7.63 5.39 18.16
N GLN A 69 -7.72 4.43 19.09
CA GLN A 69 -8.91 3.59 19.20
C GLN A 69 -10.13 4.37 19.68
N SER A 70 -9.97 5.35 20.57
CA SER A 70 -11.06 6.25 20.96
C SER A 70 -11.18 7.49 20.07
N ALA A 71 -10.11 7.92 19.40
CA ALA A 71 -10.04 9.14 18.59
C ALA A 71 -10.62 8.92 17.18
N ILE A 72 -10.48 7.73 16.62
CA ILE A 72 -11.17 7.37 15.39
C ILE A 72 -12.57 6.89 15.75
N ALA A 73 -13.55 7.82 15.76
CA ALA A 73 -14.92 7.55 16.17
C ALA A 73 -15.58 6.36 15.41
N ASN A 74 -15.11 6.04 14.20
CA ASN A 74 -15.42 4.82 13.44
C ASN A 74 -14.35 4.55 12.37
N PRO A 75 -13.32 3.72 12.63
CA PRO A 75 -12.30 3.44 11.64
C PRO A 75 -12.89 2.67 10.46
N GLN A 76 -12.62 3.13 9.24
CA GLN A 76 -13.07 2.42 8.05
C GLN A 76 -12.24 1.15 7.83
N LEU A 77 -12.73 0.25 6.96
CA LEU A 77 -12.03 -1.00 6.67
C LEU A 77 -10.54 -0.80 6.33
N PRO A 78 -10.12 0.15 5.46
CA PRO A 78 -8.71 0.37 5.18
C PRO A 78 -7.88 0.78 6.41
N ASP A 79 -8.48 1.51 7.36
CA ASP A 79 -7.82 1.93 8.61
C ASP A 79 -7.61 0.75 9.54
N ARG A 80 -8.68 -0.03 9.77
CA ARG A 80 -8.65 -1.24 10.60
C ARG A 80 -7.60 -2.21 10.06
N TRP A 81 -7.57 -2.38 8.74
CA TRP A 81 -6.59 -3.22 8.06
C TRP A 81 -5.16 -2.75 8.29
N ILE A 82 -4.82 -1.50 7.96
CA ILE A 82 -3.42 -1.06 8.06
C ILE A 82 -2.94 -1.03 9.52
N LEU A 83 -3.81 -0.71 10.48
CA LEU A 83 -3.51 -0.75 11.90
C LEU A 83 -3.25 -2.19 12.36
N SER A 84 -4.07 -3.15 11.94
CA SER A 84 -3.87 -4.57 12.21
C SER A 84 -2.54 -5.07 11.66
N ARG A 85 -2.25 -4.76 10.39
CA ARG A 85 -1.00 -5.13 9.71
C ARG A 85 0.22 -4.52 10.39
N HIS A 86 0.14 -3.25 10.77
CA HIS A 86 1.18 -2.56 11.53
C HIS A 86 1.41 -3.21 12.90
N ASN A 87 0.34 -3.57 13.63
CA ASN A 87 0.47 -4.23 14.92
C ASN A 87 1.14 -5.60 14.82
N ARG A 88 0.82 -6.39 13.78
CA ARG A 88 1.57 -7.62 13.48
C ARG A 88 3.03 -7.34 13.19
N LEU A 89 3.33 -6.34 12.35
CA LEU A 89 4.70 -5.94 12.04
C LEU A 89 5.48 -5.58 13.31
N VAL A 90 4.91 -4.78 14.22
CA VAL A 90 5.56 -4.42 15.48
C VAL A 90 5.89 -5.67 16.30
N ALA A 91 4.94 -6.60 16.45
CA ALA A 91 5.16 -7.84 17.19
C ALA A 91 6.26 -8.70 16.56
N ASP A 92 6.22 -8.90 15.24
CA ASP A 92 7.19 -9.71 14.52
C ASP A 92 8.59 -9.11 14.51
N VAL A 93 8.70 -7.81 14.23
CA VAL A 93 9.99 -7.09 14.24
C VAL A 93 10.59 -7.10 15.64
N THR A 94 9.79 -6.88 16.68
CA THR A 94 10.27 -6.93 18.08
C THR A 94 10.86 -8.31 18.39
N ARG A 95 10.12 -9.38 18.10
CA ARG A 95 10.61 -10.75 18.28
C ARG A 95 11.87 -11.04 17.47
N LEU A 96 11.92 -10.60 16.21
CA LEU A 96 13.10 -10.79 15.35
C LEU A 96 14.33 -10.01 15.86
N PHE A 97 14.13 -8.85 16.48
CA PHE A 97 15.20 -8.11 17.13
C PHE A 97 15.71 -8.83 18.39
N ASP A 98 14.81 -9.36 19.22
CA ASP A 98 15.16 -10.17 20.40
C ASP A 98 15.96 -11.43 20.00
N ASP A 99 15.61 -12.03 18.85
CA ASP A 99 16.30 -13.19 18.27
C ASP A 99 17.55 -12.83 17.45
N TYR A 100 17.95 -11.55 17.39
CA TYR A 100 19.08 -11.03 16.58
C TYR A 100 18.96 -11.29 15.06
N ASN A 101 17.75 -11.52 14.56
CA ASN A 101 17.46 -11.73 13.14
C ASN A 101 17.10 -10.42 12.43
N PHE A 102 18.05 -9.48 12.42
CA PHE A 102 17.86 -8.13 11.86
C PHE A 102 17.56 -8.13 10.36
N GLY A 103 18.11 -9.08 9.60
CA GLY A 103 17.92 -9.11 8.16
C GLY A 103 16.47 -9.39 7.77
N GLU A 104 15.84 -10.33 8.46
CA GLU A 104 14.42 -10.63 8.28
C GLU A 104 13.54 -9.49 8.80
N ALA A 105 13.89 -8.88 9.94
CA ALA A 105 13.16 -7.72 10.46
C ALA A 105 13.15 -6.55 9.46
N GLY A 106 14.31 -6.21 8.90
CA GLY A 106 14.41 -5.15 7.89
C GLY A 106 13.65 -5.48 6.60
N ARG A 107 13.62 -6.76 6.19
CA ARG A 107 12.82 -7.21 5.04
C ARG A 107 11.32 -7.00 5.30
N GLN A 108 10.81 -7.38 6.47
CA GLN A 108 9.39 -7.20 6.80
C GLN A 108 8.99 -5.73 6.87
N ILE A 109 9.85 -4.87 7.44
CA ILE A 109 9.62 -3.41 7.44
C ILE A 109 9.58 -2.87 6.01
N TYR A 110 10.48 -3.32 5.13
CA TYR A 110 10.48 -2.96 3.71
C TYR A 110 9.18 -3.37 3.01
N ASP A 111 8.78 -4.64 3.17
CA ASP A 111 7.59 -5.20 2.53
C ASP A 111 6.33 -4.46 2.98
N PHE A 112 6.22 -4.14 4.28
CA PHE A 112 5.12 -3.35 4.83
C PHE A 112 5.10 -1.92 4.27
N LEU A 113 6.22 -1.18 4.39
CA LEU A 113 6.27 0.22 3.96
C LEU A 113 5.99 0.36 2.46
N TRP A 114 6.60 -0.50 1.65
CA TRP A 114 6.45 -0.43 0.21
C TRP A 114 5.11 -1.01 -0.23
N GLY A 115 4.89 -2.29 0.06
CA GLY A 115 3.84 -3.10 -0.53
C GLY A 115 2.48 -2.93 0.11
N GLU A 116 2.40 -2.46 1.37
CA GLU A 116 1.13 -2.27 2.08
C GLU A 116 0.84 -0.78 2.30
N TYR A 117 1.73 -0.06 2.98
CA TYR A 117 1.52 1.34 3.35
C TYR A 117 1.53 2.26 2.12
N CYS A 118 2.58 2.23 1.30
CA CYS A 118 2.68 3.13 0.15
C CYS A 118 1.78 2.72 -1.02
N ASP A 119 1.81 1.45 -1.42
CA ASP A 119 1.14 1.00 -2.65
C ASP A 119 -0.38 0.84 -2.48
N TRP A 120 -0.87 0.65 -1.24
CA TRP A 120 -2.31 0.56 -0.95
C TRP A 120 -2.81 1.66 -0.03
N PHE A 121 -2.32 1.73 1.22
CA PHE A 121 -2.97 2.57 2.22
C PHE A 121 -2.95 4.06 1.87
N ILE A 122 -1.82 4.57 1.38
CA ILE A 122 -1.70 5.95 0.88
C ILE A 122 -2.64 6.18 -0.31
N GLU A 123 -2.67 5.27 -1.29
CA GLU A 123 -3.52 5.42 -2.48
C GLU A 123 -5.01 5.40 -2.12
N ILE A 124 -5.42 4.54 -1.19
CA ILE A 124 -6.81 4.47 -0.69
C ILE A 124 -7.14 5.73 0.11
N SER A 125 -6.23 6.21 0.95
CA SER A 125 -6.46 7.39 1.81
C SER A 125 -6.69 8.66 0.99
N LYS A 126 -6.12 8.78 -0.22
CA LYS A 126 -6.38 9.91 -1.14
C LYS A 126 -7.87 10.10 -1.45
N ILE A 127 -8.66 9.02 -1.49
CA ILE A 127 -10.11 9.08 -1.74
C ILE A 127 -10.79 9.96 -0.69
N ARG A 128 -10.45 9.75 0.58
CA ARG A 128 -11.00 10.54 1.69
C ARG A 128 -10.36 11.92 1.79
N LEU A 129 -9.04 12.01 1.67
CA LEU A 129 -8.30 13.27 1.77
C LEU A 129 -8.78 14.31 0.73
N TYR A 130 -9.14 13.87 -0.47
CA TYR A 130 -9.67 14.73 -1.53
C TYR A 130 -11.21 14.77 -1.60
N GLY A 131 -11.90 14.07 -0.69
CA GLY A 131 -13.35 14.10 -0.59
C GLY A 131 -13.89 15.39 0.03
N GLU A 132 -15.18 15.43 0.34
CA GLU A 132 -15.84 16.62 0.92
C GLU A 132 -16.03 16.52 2.44
N HIS A 133 -15.95 15.31 3.03
CA HIS A 133 -16.25 15.08 4.44
C HIS A 133 -15.03 15.29 5.36
N ASP A 134 -15.07 16.36 6.16
CA ASP A 134 -13.95 16.74 7.02
C ASP A 134 -13.61 15.70 8.10
N GLU A 135 -14.61 15.03 8.70
CA GLU A 135 -14.38 13.97 9.70
C GLU A 135 -13.62 12.77 9.10
N ALA A 136 -13.98 12.36 7.88
CA ALA A 136 -13.31 11.27 7.17
C ALA A 136 -11.87 11.62 6.75
N LYS A 137 -11.62 12.91 6.40
CA LYS A 137 -10.27 13.41 6.14
C LYS A 137 -9.41 13.33 7.39
N GLU A 138 -9.96 13.75 8.53
CA GLU A 138 -9.23 13.80 9.77
C GLU A 138 -8.87 12.41 10.27
N ALA A 139 -9.83 11.47 10.25
CA ALA A 139 -9.56 10.07 10.55
C ALA A 139 -8.44 9.49 9.66
N ALA A 140 -8.46 9.77 8.35
CA ALA A 140 -7.41 9.31 7.43
C ALA A 140 -6.03 9.91 7.77
N ARG A 141 -5.95 11.20 8.11
CA ARG A 141 -4.70 11.86 8.54
C ARG A 141 -4.15 11.22 9.80
N GLN A 142 -5.00 10.98 10.80
CA GLN A 142 -4.60 10.37 12.07
C GLN A 142 -3.95 9.00 11.85
N VAL A 143 -4.59 8.14 11.06
CA VAL A 143 -4.05 6.80 10.77
C VAL A 143 -2.76 6.87 9.96
N LEU A 144 -2.69 7.75 8.94
CA LEU A 144 -1.46 7.96 8.15
C LEU A 144 -0.29 8.39 9.03
N VAL A 145 -0.48 9.41 9.87
CA VAL A 145 0.58 9.92 10.74
C VAL A 145 0.98 8.86 11.77
N TYR A 146 0.02 8.18 12.39
CA TYR A 146 0.30 7.17 13.39
C TYR A 146 1.15 6.02 12.85
N VAL A 147 0.71 5.43 11.73
CA VAL A 147 1.41 4.28 11.13
C VAL A 147 2.79 4.74 10.65
N LEU A 148 2.92 5.94 10.08
CA LEU A 148 4.21 6.46 9.63
C LEU A 148 5.18 6.70 10.79
N ASP A 149 4.79 7.41 11.86
CA ASP A 149 5.63 7.64 13.06
C ASP A 149 6.15 6.31 13.61
N ARG A 150 5.24 5.37 13.83
CA ARG A 150 5.56 4.09 14.47
C ARG A 150 6.45 3.22 13.57
N THR A 151 6.25 3.28 12.26
CA THR A 151 7.12 2.57 11.32
C THR A 151 8.50 3.23 11.19
N MET A 152 8.60 4.56 11.34
CA MET A 152 9.91 5.24 11.39
C MET A 152 10.73 4.79 12.60
N ARG A 153 10.09 4.57 13.76
CA ARG A 153 10.74 4.00 14.94
C ARG A 153 11.30 2.60 14.68
N LEU A 154 10.53 1.74 14.01
CA LEU A 154 10.99 0.38 13.63
C LEU A 154 12.16 0.42 12.64
N LEU A 155 12.13 1.36 11.69
CA LEU A 155 13.15 1.49 10.64
C LEU A 155 14.43 2.19 11.11
N HIS A 156 14.35 3.02 12.16
CA HIS A 156 15.46 3.84 12.65
C HIS A 156 16.77 3.08 12.93
N PRO A 157 16.77 1.86 13.51
CA PRO A 157 18.00 1.08 13.69
C PRO A 157 18.75 0.80 12.37
N PHE A 158 18.01 0.71 11.25
CA PHE A 158 18.57 0.46 9.94
C PHE A 158 18.94 1.76 9.21
N MET A 159 18.04 2.74 9.18
CA MET A 159 18.16 3.99 8.42
C MET A 159 18.05 5.23 9.33
N PRO A 160 19.00 5.48 10.23
CA PRO A 160 18.85 6.48 11.28
C PRO A 160 18.75 7.93 10.76
N PHE A 161 19.34 8.29 9.63
CA PHE A 161 19.39 9.69 9.20
C PHE A 161 18.06 10.14 8.56
N VAL A 162 17.55 9.39 7.60
CA VAL A 162 16.29 9.71 6.90
C VAL A 162 15.08 9.57 7.82
N THR A 163 15.09 8.58 8.72
CA THR A 163 13.98 8.37 9.66
C THR A 163 13.93 9.47 10.71
N GLU A 164 15.08 9.91 11.23
CA GLU A 164 15.16 11.06 12.14
C GLU A 164 14.63 12.33 11.45
N GLU A 165 15.12 12.65 10.26
CA GLU A 165 14.68 13.83 9.51
C GLU A 165 13.17 13.83 9.24
N ILE A 166 12.60 12.68 8.86
CA ILE A 166 11.15 12.54 8.65
C ILE A 166 10.40 12.74 9.96
N TRP A 167 10.84 12.08 11.03
CA TRP A 167 10.16 12.09 12.33
C TRP A 167 10.13 13.50 12.94
N GLN A 168 11.20 14.25 12.80
CA GLN A 168 11.30 15.65 13.23
C GLN A 168 10.27 16.58 12.54
N HIS A 169 9.79 16.20 11.34
CA HIS A 169 8.75 16.94 10.62
C HIS A 169 7.33 16.39 10.87
N LEU A 170 7.20 15.27 11.57
CA LEU A 170 5.91 14.74 12.00
C LEU A 170 5.53 15.32 13.37
N PRO A 171 4.23 15.33 13.72
CA PRO A 171 3.80 15.61 15.08
C PRO A 171 4.39 14.58 16.06
N HIS A 172 5.29 15.01 16.94
CA HIS A 172 6.02 14.11 17.84
C HIS A 172 6.31 14.73 19.22
N GLU A 173 6.70 13.87 20.16
CA GLU A 173 7.15 14.21 21.51
C GLU A 173 8.57 13.69 21.71
N GLY A 174 9.42 14.51 22.33
CA GLY A 174 10.83 14.22 22.55
C GLY A 174 11.75 15.01 21.60
N GLU A 175 13.05 14.97 21.87
CA GLU A 175 14.04 15.75 21.12
C GLU A 175 14.59 15.00 19.89
N ALA A 176 14.60 13.67 19.92
CA ALA A 176 15.15 12.84 18.86
C ALA A 176 14.50 11.45 18.79
N LEU A 177 14.36 10.91 17.59
CA LEU A 177 13.80 9.58 17.33
C LEU A 177 14.65 8.48 18.00
N ILE A 178 15.98 8.65 18.04
CA ILE A 178 16.90 7.66 18.62
C ILE A 178 16.64 7.36 20.11
N VAL A 179 16.06 8.30 20.86
CA VAL A 179 15.69 8.12 22.28
C VAL A 179 14.20 7.90 22.49
N ALA A 180 13.42 7.87 21.40
CA ALA A 180 11.99 7.74 21.47
C ALA A 180 11.60 6.28 21.82
N PRO A 181 10.47 6.05 22.51
CA PRO A 181 10.07 4.70 22.89
C PRO A 181 9.86 3.79 21.67
N TRP A 182 10.27 2.54 21.82
CA TRP A 182 9.94 1.47 20.87
C TRP A 182 8.41 1.28 20.83
N PRO A 183 7.80 1.07 19.64
CA PRO A 183 6.36 0.87 19.55
C PRO A 183 5.93 -0.45 20.21
N GLU A 184 4.78 -0.42 20.87
CA GLU A 184 4.14 -1.61 21.43
C GLU A 184 3.10 -2.16 20.45
N ALA A 185 3.01 -3.49 20.35
CA ALA A 185 2.04 -4.13 19.48
C ALA A 185 0.61 -3.99 20.04
N GLY A 186 -0.29 -3.44 19.24
CA GLY A 186 -1.72 -3.38 19.55
C GLY A 186 -2.50 -4.64 19.15
N PRO A 187 -3.84 -4.61 19.28
CA PRO A 187 -4.68 -5.73 18.85
C PRO A 187 -4.70 -5.86 17.32
N VAL A 188 -5.01 -7.08 16.88
CA VAL A 188 -5.07 -7.48 15.48
C VAL A 188 -6.53 -7.73 15.09
N ASP A 189 -6.88 -7.33 13.88
CA ASP A 189 -8.21 -7.47 13.29
C ASP A 189 -8.14 -8.39 12.06
N GLU A 190 -8.26 -9.69 12.29
CA GLU A 190 -8.12 -10.70 11.24
C GLU A 190 -9.22 -10.62 10.19
N ALA A 191 -10.42 -10.16 10.59
CA ALA A 191 -11.53 -9.95 9.68
C ALA A 191 -11.21 -8.82 8.69
N ALA A 192 -10.75 -7.67 9.19
CA ALA A 192 -10.36 -6.56 8.32
C ALA A 192 -9.23 -6.94 7.35
N GLU A 193 -8.29 -7.79 7.79
CA GLU A 193 -7.24 -8.31 6.94
C GLU A 193 -7.75 -9.24 5.83
N ALA A 194 -8.67 -10.16 6.15
CA ALA A 194 -9.27 -11.04 5.15
C ALA A 194 -10.14 -10.26 4.14
N GLU A 195 -10.95 -9.33 4.63
CA GLU A 195 -11.81 -8.46 3.82
C GLU A 195 -10.98 -7.60 2.84
N MET A 196 -9.91 -6.96 3.33
CA MET A 196 -9.01 -6.20 2.46
C MET A 196 -8.19 -7.09 1.52
N ALA A 197 -7.79 -8.29 1.94
CA ALA A 197 -7.08 -9.23 1.06
C ALA A 197 -7.92 -9.58 -0.18
N LEU A 198 -9.22 -9.87 -0.01
CA LEU A 198 -10.13 -10.12 -1.13
C LEU A 198 -10.21 -8.92 -2.08
N ILE A 199 -10.38 -7.70 -1.54
CA ILE A 199 -10.43 -6.47 -2.34
C ILE A 199 -9.12 -6.29 -3.13
N MET A 200 -7.97 -6.51 -2.49
CA MET A 200 -6.67 -6.39 -3.14
C MET A 200 -6.47 -7.43 -4.24
N GLU A 201 -6.90 -8.66 -4.02
CA GLU A 201 -6.86 -9.72 -5.04
C GLU A 201 -7.73 -9.39 -6.24
N ILE A 202 -8.95 -8.89 -6.03
CA ILE A 202 -9.86 -8.42 -7.08
C ILE A 202 -9.19 -7.30 -7.90
N VAL A 203 -8.67 -6.28 -7.22
CA VAL A 203 -8.01 -5.14 -7.89
C VAL A 203 -6.75 -5.59 -8.65
N ARG A 204 -5.95 -6.50 -8.09
CA ARG A 204 -4.78 -7.07 -8.78
C ARG A 204 -5.20 -7.86 -10.01
N ALA A 205 -6.24 -8.69 -9.94
CA ALA A 205 -6.75 -9.44 -11.08
C ALA A 205 -7.19 -8.51 -12.22
N ILE A 206 -7.92 -7.44 -11.91
CA ILE A 206 -8.34 -6.44 -12.90
C ILE A 206 -7.12 -5.70 -13.48
N ARG A 207 -6.17 -5.25 -12.64
CA ARG A 207 -4.95 -4.57 -13.11
C ARG A 207 -4.10 -5.46 -14.02
N ASN A 208 -3.98 -6.75 -13.69
CA ASN A 208 -3.26 -7.73 -14.51
C ASN A 208 -3.95 -7.91 -15.87
N ALA A 209 -5.28 -8.07 -15.88
CA ALA A 209 -6.05 -8.11 -17.12
C ALA A 209 -5.86 -6.84 -17.96
N ARG A 210 -5.88 -5.65 -17.33
CA ARG A 210 -5.60 -4.39 -18.03
C ARG A 210 -4.22 -4.37 -18.68
N ALA A 211 -3.20 -4.85 -17.98
CA ALA A 211 -1.83 -4.92 -18.52
C ALA A 211 -1.71 -5.93 -19.68
N GLU A 212 -2.33 -7.10 -19.55
CA GLU A 212 -2.33 -8.15 -20.58
C GLU A 212 -2.97 -7.66 -21.89
N TYR A 213 -4.10 -6.96 -21.77
CA TYR A 213 -4.82 -6.37 -22.90
C TYR A 213 -4.30 -4.98 -23.30
N LYS A 214 -3.17 -4.54 -22.72
CA LYS A 214 -2.51 -3.25 -23.03
C LYS A 214 -3.45 -2.04 -22.94
N VAL A 215 -4.36 -2.06 -21.97
CA VAL A 215 -5.23 -0.93 -21.66
C VAL A 215 -4.37 0.22 -21.15
N GLU A 216 -4.62 1.44 -21.64
CA GLU A 216 -3.87 2.62 -21.21
C GLU A 216 -4.01 2.84 -19.70
N PRO A 217 -2.91 3.11 -18.95
CA PRO A 217 -2.94 3.13 -17.49
C PRO A 217 -3.99 4.06 -16.86
N GLY A 218 -4.24 5.22 -17.49
CA GLY A 218 -5.22 6.21 -17.04
C GLY A 218 -6.65 5.99 -17.52
N GLN A 219 -6.89 5.04 -18.42
CA GLN A 219 -8.21 4.77 -18.97
C GLN A 219 -9.08 4.02 -17.95
N CYS A 220 -10.22 4.61 -17.58
CA CYS A 220 -11.24 3.92 -16.80
C CYS A 220 -11.99 2.90 -17.66
N ILE A 221 -12.24 1.70 -17.12
CA ILE A 221 -12.96 0.62 -17.82
C ILE A 221 -14.25 0.24 -17.10
N GLU A 222 -15.20 -0.27 -17.88
CA GLU A 222 -16.47 -0.81 -17.37
C GLU A 222 -16.23 -2.15 -16.67
N ALA A 223 -17.04 -2.44 -15.65
CA ALA A 223 -16.97 -3.73 -14.96
C ALA A 223 -18.34 -4.15 -14.43
N ILE A 224 -18.62 -5.44 -14.51
CA ILE A 224 -19.78 -6.08 -13.88
C ILE A 224 -19.24 -7.08 -12.86
N ILE A 225 -19.67 -6.97 -11.60
CA ILE A 225 -19.20 -7.83 -10.51
C ILE A 225 -20.40 -8.58 -9.92
N ALA A 226 -20.38 -9.91 -10.05
CA ALA A 226 -21.27 -10.82 -9.34
C ALA A 226 -20.62 -11.22 -8.01
N ALA A 227 -20.99 -10.53 -6.94
CA ALA A 227 -20.31 -10.58 -5.65
C ALA A 227 -20.78 -11.71 -4.72
N GLY A 228 -21.93 -12.34 -4.99
CA GLY A 228 -22.45 -13.41 -4.14
C GLY A 228 -22.66 -12.98 -2.68
N GLU A 229 -22.01 -13.69 -1.77
CA GLU A 229 -22.03 -13.40 -0.32
C GLU A 229 -21.29 -12.10 0.02
N GLU A 230 -20.25 -11.76 -0.76
CA GLU A 230 -19.35 -10.61 -0.55
C GLU A 230 -19.95 -9.27 -1.03
N TYR A 231 -21.22 -9.26 -1.44
CA TYR A 231 -21.88 -8.07 -1.98
C TYR A 231 -21.84 -6.88 -1.02
N GLU A 232 -22.14 -7.08 0.27
CA GLU A 232 -22.16 -5.98 1.24
C GLU A 232 -20.76 -5.39 1.44
N LEU A 233 -19.74 -6.24 1.52
CA LEU A 233 -18.34 -5.84 1.62
C LEU A 233 -17.93 -5.00 0.41
N LEU A 234 -18.09 -5.54 -0.81
CA LEU A 234 -17.67 -4.85 -2.03
C LEU A 234 -18.51 -3.60 -2.30
N SER A 235 -19.78 -3.60 -1.89
CA SER A 235 -20.65 -2.42 -2.03
C SER A 235 -20.20 -1.30 -1.10
N SER A 236 -19.85 -1.61 0.14
CA SER A 236 -19.31 -0.64 1.09
C SER A 236 -17.95 -0.04 0.67
N GLN A 237 -17.20 -0.76 -0.17
CA GLN A 237 -15.87 -0.38 -0.65
C GLN A 237 -15.86 -0.02 -2.15
N LYS A 238 -17.00 0.38 -2.71
CA LYS A 238 -17.12 0.71 -4.14
C LYS A 238 -16.08 1.74 -4.60
N ASP A 239 -15.85 2.79 -3.83
CA ASP A 239 -14.91 3.86 -4.19
C ASP A 239 -13.45 3.40 -4.18
N VAL A 240 -13.12 2.48 -3.28
CA VAL A 240 -11.80 1.83 -3.24
C VAL A 240 -11.60 1.01 -4.51
N LEU A 241 -12.57 0.19 -4.88
CA LEU A 241 -12.52 -0.63 -6.10
C LEU A 241 -12.38 0.23 -7.36
N THR A 242 -13.24 1.24 -7.52
CA THR A 242 -13.23 2.10 -8.73
C THR A 242 -11.92 2.87 -8.86
N THR A 243 -11.44 3.47 -7.77
CA THR A 243 -10.22 4.30 -7.80
C THR A 243 -8.98 3.45 -8.02
N THR A 244 -8.83 2.37 -7.26
CA THR A 244 -7.61 1.57 -7.28
C THR A 244 -7.53 0.69 -8.53
N ALA A 245 -8.64 0.13 -9.02
CA ALA A 245 -8.65 -0.67 -10.24
C ALA A 245 -8.84 0.15 -11.53
N ARG A 246 -9.06 1.47 -11.43
CA ARG A 246 -9.41 2.37 -12.55
C ARG A 246 -10.67 1.89 -13.28
N LEU A 247 -11.75 1.70 -12.52
CA LEU A 247 -13.06 1.41 -13.07
C LEU A 247 -13.85 2.69 -13.25
N ASP A 248 -14.69 2.72 -14.27
CA ASP A 248 -15.68 3.78 -14.46
C ASP A 248 -16.77 3.62 -13.39
N ALA A 249 -16.90 4.61 -12.49
CA ALA A 249 -17.81 4.57 -11.36
C ALA A 249 -19.30 4.56 -11.77
N GLU A 250 -19.63 5.18 -12.91
CA GLU A 250 -20.98 5.23 -13.47
C GLU A 250 -21.35 3.92 -14.18
N LYS A 251 -20.33 3.18 -14.64
CA LYS A 251 -20.49 1.93 -15.39
C LYS A 251 -20.00 0.69 -14.64
N LEU A 252 -19.85 0.81 -13.32
CA LEU A 252 -19.64 -0.32 -12.43
C LEU A 252 -20.99 -0.88 -11.99
N TYR A 253 -21.34 -2.06 -12.47
CA TYR A 253 -22.52 -2.80 -12.02
C TYR A 253 -22.11 -3.85 -10.99
N LEU A 254 -22.51 -3.65 -9.74
CA LEU A 254 -22.25 -4.56 -8.63
C LEU A 254 -23.57 -5.18 -8.17
N ALA A 255 -23.66 -6.51 -8.14
CA ALA A 255 -24.85 -7.24 -7.72
C ALA A 255 -24.49 -8.57 -7.04
N ARG A 256 -25.41 -9.13 -6.25
CA ARG A 256 -25.25 -10.49 -5.67
C ARG A 256 -25.18 -11.56 -6.76
N THR A 257 -26.02 -11.44 -7.76
CA THR A 257 -26.07 -12.33 -8.92
C THR A 257 -26.28 -11.50 -10.18
N VAL A 258 -25.68 -11.93 -11.28
CA VAL A 258 -25.89 -11.32 -12.60
C VAL A 258 -26.79 -12.27 -13.40
N GLY A 259 -27.88 -11.75 -13.97
CA GLY A 259 -28.84 -12.53 -14.74
C GLY A 259 -28.26 -12.99 -16.08
N GLU A 260 -28.13 -12.06 -17.03
CA GLU A 260 -27.48 -12.34 -18.32
C GLU A 260 -25.98 -12.02 -18.23
N LYS A 261 -25.14 -13.05 -18.34
CA LYS A 261 -23.68 -12.88 -18.40
C LYS A 261 -23.31 -12.19 -19.72
N PRO A 262 -22.48 -11.13 -19.71
CA PRO A 262 -22.08 -10.45 -20.92
C PRO A 262 -21.33 -11.41 -21.85
N THR A 263 -21.74 -11.48 -23.12
CA THR A 263 -21.20 -12.42 -24.12
C THR A 263 -19.82 -12.01 -24.66
N GLN A 264 -19.44 -10.74 -24.54
CA GLN A 264 -18.15 -10.21 -25.00
C GLN A 264 -17.37 -9.55 -23.85
N ALA A 265 -17.10 -10.32 -22.80
CA ALA A 265 -16.34 -9.86 -21.65
C ALA A 265 -15.24 -10.88 -21.28
N LEU A 266 -14.13 -10.37 -20.78
CA LEU A 266 -13.17 -11.18 -20.03
C LEU A 266 -13.80 -11.53 -18.67
N VAL A 267 -13.70 -12.80 -18.28
CA VAL A 267 -14.21 -13.29 -17.00
C VAL A 267 -13.05 -13.60 -16.07
N LEU A 268 -13.05 -13.00 -14.89
CA LEU A 268 -12.11 -13.28 -13.80
C LEU A 268 -12.90 -13.84 -12.61
N VAL A 269 -12.29 -14.73 -11.85
CA VAL A 269 -12.90 -15.29 -10.63
C VAL A 269 -11.90 -15.16 -9.49
N VAL A 270 -12.30 -14.49 -8.42
CA VAL A 270 -11.47 -14.25 -7.23
C VAL A 270 -12.34 -14.48 -5.98
N GLY A 271 -11.95 -15.42 -5.11
CA GLY A 271 -12.68 -15.67 -3.86
C GLY A 271 -14.17 -15.99 -4.04
N GLY A 272 -14.58 -16.57 -5.18
CA GLY A 272 -15.99 -16.83 -5.51
C GLY A 272 -16.75 -15.64 -6.11
N VAL A 273 -16.10 -14.48 -6.25
CA VAL A 273 -16.62 -13.31 -6.97
C VAL A 273 -16.30 -13.44 -8.45
N GLU A 274 -17.33 -13.37 -9.31
CA GLU A 274 -17.14 -13.32 -10.76
C GLU A 274 -17.08 -11.86 -11.23
N ILE A 275 -16.02 -11.50 -11.95
CA ILE A 275 -15.80 -10.16 -12.49
C ILE A 275 -15.79 -10.25 -14.01
N TYR A 276 -16.63 -9.45 -14.64
CA TYR A 276 -16.75 -9.37 -16.08
C TYR A 276 -16.26 -8.01 -16.55
N LEU A 277 -15.26 -8.00 -17.41
CA LEU A 277 -14.69 -6.79 -18.01
C LEU A 277 -15.06 -6.77 -19.51
N PRO A 278 -16.03 -5.93 -19.94
CA PRO A 278 -16.42 -5.83 -21.34
C PRO A 278 -15.25 -5.45 -22.25
N LEU A 279 -15.01 -6.24 -23.30
CA LEU A 279 -13.86 -6.04 -24.19
C LEU A 279 -13.93 -4.74 -25.00
N ALA A 280 -15.15 -4.26 -25.29
CA ALA A 280 -15.39 -3.03 -26.03
C ALA A 280 -14.78 -1.78 -25.36
N GLY A 281 -14.54 -1.82 -24.05
CA GLY A 281 -13.88 -0.75 -23.28
C GLY A 281 -12.40 -0.97 -23.01
N MET A 282 -11.85 -2.15 -23.32
CA MET A 282 -10.45 -2.51 -23.05
C MET A 282 -9.58 -2.54 -24.31
N VAL A 283 -10.15 -2.89 -25.47
CA VAL A 283 -9.39 -3.10 -26.70
C VAL A 283 -10.03 -2.31 -27.83
N ASP A 284 -9.21 -1.61 -28.61
CA ASP A 284 -9.63 -1.14 -29.93
C ASP A 284 -9.75 -2.36 -30.84
N LEU A 285 -10.95 -2.94 -30.90
CA LEU A 285 -11.26 -4.14 -31.68
C LEU A 285 -10.89 -3.99 -33.16
N THR A 286 -10.80 -2.76 -33.67
CA THR A 286 -10.39 -2.47 -35.05
C THR A 286 -8.88 -2.64 -35.21
N LYS A 287 -8.09 -2.06 -34.29
CA LYS A 287 -6.63 -2.24 -34.26
C LYS A 287 -6.25 -3.67 -33.96
N GLU A 288 -6.98 -4.35 -33.08
CA GLU A 288 -6.69 -5.74 -32.75
C GLU A 288 -7.05 -6.69 -33.89
N ARG A 289 -8.16 -6.45 -34.61
CA ARG A 289 -8.44 -7.17 -35.87
C ARG A 289 -7.35 -6.90 -36.91
N GLN A 290 -6.87 -5.67 -37.05
CA GLN A 290 -5.78 -5.36 -37.99
C GLN A 290 -4.49 -6.09 -37.61
N ARG A 291 -4.10 -6.08 -36.33
CA ARG A 291 -2.93 -6.82 -35.82
C ARG A 291 -3.04 -8.33 -36.10
N LEU A 292 -4.18 -8.93 -35.74
CA LEU A 292 -4.41 -10.36 -35.98
C LEU A 292 -4.48 -10.70 -37.47
N THR A 293 -5.00 -9.80 -38.31
CA THR A 293 -5.00 -9.99 -39.78
C THR A 293 -3.58 -9.94 -40.34
N MET A 294 -2.74 -9.01 -39.86
CA MET A 294 -1.32 -8.96 -40.23
C MET A 294 -0.56 -10.20 -39.76
N GLU A 295 -0.80 -10.70 -38.54
CA GLU A 295 -0.19 -11.94 -38.04
C GLU A 295 -0.62 -13.18 -38.84
N ILE A 296 -1.86 -13.23 -39.34
CA ILE A 296 -2.34 -14.30 -40.21
C ILE A 296 -1.71 -14.22 -41.61
N GLU A 297 -1.44 -13.01 -42.12
CA GLU A 297 -0.77 -12.80 -43.43
C GLU A 297 0.74 -13.12 -43.37
N GLU A 298 1.36 -13.10 -42.19
CA GLU A 298 2.76 -13.48 -41.97
C GLU A 298 3.00 -15.01 -41.81
N VAL A 299 1.94 -15.81 -41.69
CA VAL A 299 1.97 -17.29 -41.57
C VAL A 299 1.67 -17.96 -42.91
#